data_AF-L9UXK3-F1
#
_entry.id   AF-L9UXK3-F1
#
_cell.length_a   1.000
_cell.length_b   1.000
_cell.length_c   1.000
_cell.angle_alpha   90.00
_cell.angle_beta   90.00
_cell.angle_gamma   90.00
#
_symmetry.space_group_name_H-M   'P 1'
#
loop_
_entity.id
_entity.type
_entity.pdbx_description
1 polymer ?
#
loop_
_entity_poly.entity_id
_entity_poly.type
_entity_poly.pdbx_seq_one_letter_code
_entity_poly.pdbx_strand_id
1 'polypeptide(L)'
;KHSSATIEFRVVGVRNEDTDDYHLYITNLPDEFTPEQVAALYGVRWEVEVLFRELKSMYGLEKFQTSNPAIVELLVVAALLTLTVSRALLGVFQRM
;
A
#
# COMPACT_ATOMS: atom_id res chain seq x y z
N LYS A 1 -22.39 -13.73 26.10
CA LYS A 1 -22.58 -12.27 26.21
C LYS A 1 -21.70 -11.60 25.15
N HIS A 2 -22.25 -11.25 23.98
CA HIS A 2 -21.54 -10.38 23.06
C HIS A 2 -21.68 -8.95 23.58
N SER A 3 -20.59 -8.36 24.06
CA SER A 3 -20.53 -6.92 24.29
C SER A 3 -20.50 -6.26 22.91
N SER A 4 -21.56 -5.53 22.54
CA SER A 4 -21.50 -4.66 21.37
C SER A 4 -20.77 -3.38 21.76
N ALA A 5 -19.46 -3.34 21.54
CA ALA A 5 -18.72 -2.08 21.62
C ALA A 5 -19.17 -1.20 20.44
N THR A 6 -19.64 0.02 20.72
CA THR A 6 -19.89 1.05 19.70
C THR A 6 -18.62 1.88 19.57
N ILE A 7 -18.14 2.08 18.35
CA ILE A 7 -16.94 2.88 18.05
C ILE A 7 -17.35 3.98 17.08
N GLU A 8 -16.96 5.22 17.40
CA GLU A 8 -17.17 6.37 16.53
C GLU A 8 -15.96 6.55 15.59
N PHE A 9 -16.24 6.89 14.33
CA PHE A 9 -15.23 7.16 13.32
C PHE A 9 -15.54 8.45 12.57
N ARG A 10 -14.51 9.17 12.15
CA ARG A 10 -14.64 10.32 11.25
C ARG A 10 -14.79 9.80 9.82
N VAL A 11 -15.82 10.28 9.13
CA VAL A 11 -16.05 10.01 7.71
C VAL A 11 -15.80 11.30 6.93
N VAL A 12 -15.05 11.18 5.85
CA VAL A 12 -14.60 12.29 5.01
C VAL A 12 -15.03 11.99 3.57
N GLY A 13 -15.73 12.93 2.94
CA GLY A 13 -16.15 12.83 1.55
C GLY A 13 -15.41 13.81 0.65
N VAL A 14 -14.85 13.33 -0.46
CA VAL A 14 -14.26 14.17 -1.51
C VAL A 14 -15.09 13.98 -2.78
N ARG A 15 -15.59 15.08 -3.35
CA ARG A 15 -16.36 15.03 -4.59
C ARG A 15 -15.42 14.75 -5.76
N ASN A 16 -15.76 13.75 -6.56
CA ASN A 16 -15.10 13.43 -7.81
C ASN A 16 -15.89 14.12 -8.94
N GLU A 17 -15.26 15.11 -9.58
CA GLU A 17 -15.90 15.90 -10.64
C GLU A 17 -16.13 15.09 -11.93
N ASP A 18 -15.32 14.05 -12.18
CA ASP A 18 -15.43 13.22 -13.38
C ASP A 18 -16.62 12.25 -13.32
N THR A 19 -16.99 11.82 -12.12
CA THR A 19 -18.07 10.85 -11.90
C THR A 19 -19.33 11.45 -11.29
N ASP A 20 -19.30 12.73 -10.93
CA ASP A 20 -20.36 13.44 -10.20
C ASP A 20 -20.79 12.72 -8.89
N ASP A 21 -19.84 12.06 -8.21
CA ASP A 21 -20.08 11.27 -6.99
C ASP A 21 -19.03 11.56 -5.91
N TYR A 22 -19.30 11.18 -4.66
CA TYR A 22 -18.36 11.32 -3.54
C TYR A 22 -17.54 10.05 -3.32
N HIS A 23 -16.23 10.20 -3.23
CA HIS A 23 -15.37 9.20 -2.62
C HIS A 23 -15.36 9.38 -1.09
N LEU A 24 -15.79 8.34 -0.38
CA LEU A 24 -15.86 8.35 1.08
C LEU A 24 -14.67 7.61 1.69
N TYR A 25 -14.08 8.21 2.71
CA TYR A 25 -12.96 7.69 3.47
C TYR A 25 -13.28 7.69 4.96
N ILE A 26 -12.84 6.66 5.66
CA ILE A 26 -12.98 6.54 7.12
C ILE A 26 -11.61 6.77 7.73
N THR A 27 -11.47 7.70 8.68
CA THR A 27 -10.17 8.01 9.24
C THR A 27 -10.23 8.29 10.74
N ASN A 28 -9.11 8.10 11.42
CA ASN A 28 -8.88 8.57 12.79
C ASN A 28 -8.03 9.85 12.83
N LEU A 29 -7.68 10.42 11.68
CA LEU A 29 -6.94 11.67 11.59
C LEU A 29 -7.79 12.86 12.09
N PRO A 30 -7.18 13.81 12.81
CA PRO A 30 -7.88 14.97 13.35
C PRO A 30 -8.39 15.89 12.24
N ASP A 31 -9.33 16.78 12.59
CA ASP A 31 -9.98 17.69 11.64
C ASP A 31 -9.05 18.70 10.95
N GLU A 32 -7.83 18.85 11.47
CA GLU A 32 -6.75 19.63 10.83
C GLU A 32 -6.38 19.09 9.43
N PHE A 33 -6.61 17.80 9.18
CA PHE A 33 -6.41 17.20 7.86
C PHE A 33 -7.64 17.43 6.98
N THR A 34 -7.43 18.10 5.85
CA THR A 34 -8.50 18.37 4.89
C THR A 34 -8.96 17.08 4.20
N PRO A 35 -10.18 17.05 3.64
CA PRO A 35 -10.65 15.92 2.87
C PRO A 35 -9.70 15.47 1.75
N GLU A 36 -9.11 16.43 1.05
CA GLU A 36 -8.19 16.19 -0.06
C GLU A 36 -6.88 15.59 0.42
N GLN A 37 -6.37 16.01 1.59
CA GLN A 37 -5.18 15.41 2.20
C GLN A 37 -5.43 13.96 2.62
N VAL A 38 -6.62 13.68 3.19
CA VAL A 38 -7.04 12.31 3.53
C VAL A 38 -7.14 11.47 2.26
N ALA A 39 -7.78 11.98 1.21
CA ALA A 39 -7.88 11.29 -0.07
C ALA A 39 -6.52 11.02 -0.71
N ALA A 40 -5.59 11.99 -0.66
CA ALA A 40 -4.22 11.83 -1.16
C ALA A 40 -3.47 10.72 -0.39
N LEU A 41 -3.61 10.68 0.94
CA LEU A 41 -3.03 9.62 1.76
C LEU A 41 -3.63 8.25 1.41
N TYR A 42 -4.94 8.19 1.19
CA TYR A 42 -5.62 6.99 0.68
C TYR A 42 -5.15 6.59 -0.72
N GLY A 43 -4.72 7.53 -1.55
CA GLY A 43 -4.09 7.28 -2.84
C GLY A 43 -2.81 6.44 -2.70
N VAL A 44 -2.02 6.66 -1.64
CA VAL A 44 -0.81 5.87 -1.35
C VAL A 44 -1.13 4.40 -1.11
N ARG A 45 -2.37 4.05 -0.75
CA ARG A 45 -2.79 2.63 -0.64
C ARG A 45 -2.59 1.88 -1.96
N TRP A 46 -2.77 2.54 -3.10
CA TRP A 46 -2.55 1.94 -4.41
C TRP A 46 -1.07 1.56 -4.64
N GLU A 47 -0.13 2.34 -4.12
CA GLU A 47 1.31 2.05 -4.22
C GLU A 47 1.65 0.68 -3.61
N VAL A 48 0.93 0.26 -2.57
CA VAL A 48 1.08 -1.08 -1.99
C VAL A 48 0.69 -2.16 -3.01
N GLU A 49 -0.42 -1.99 -3.73
CA GLU A 49 -0.84 -2.93 -4.77
C GLU A 49 0.16 -2.98 -5.94
N VAL A 50 0.68 -1.83 -6.34
CA VAL A 50 1.72 -1.72 -7.37
C VAL A 50 3.00 -2.42 -6.93
N LEU A 51 3.43 -2.21 -5.68
CA LEU A 51 4.59 -2.89 -5.09
C LEU A 51 4.43 -4.41 -5.11
N PHE A 52 3.27 -4.93 -4.71
CA PHE A 52 3.02 -6.37 -4.75
C PHE A 52 2.97 -6.91 -6.18
N ARG A 53 2.45 -6.13 -7.14
CA ARG A 53 2.46 -6.51 -8.55
C ARG A 53 3.89 -6.63 -9.08
N GLU A 54 4.74 -5.66 -8.76
CA GLU A 54 6.16 -5.66 -9.12
C GLU A 54 6.89 -6.85 -8.48
N LEU A 55 6.69 -7.11 -7.19
CA LEU A 55 7.32 -8.24 -6.49
C LEU A 55 6.97 -9.58 -7.14
N LYS A 56 5.71 -9.75 -7.56
CA LYS A 56 5.28 -10.96 -8.28
C LYS A 56 5.93 -11.07 -9.65
N SER A 57 5.82 -10.03 -10.48
CA SER A 57 6.20 -10.08 -11.89
C SER A 57 7.72 -9.99 -12.11
N MET A 58 8.38 -9.05 -11.43
CA MET A 58 9.80 -8.71 -11.62
C MET A 58 10.72 -9.50 -10.68
N TYR A 59 10.29 -9.75 -9.44
CA TYR A 59 11.09 -10.45 -8.44
C TYR A 59 10.66 -11.90 -8.23
N GLY A 60 9.70 -12.38 -9.04
CA GLY A 60 9.39 -13.81 -9.18
C GLY A 60 8.64 -14.43 -8.00
N LEU A 61 8.02 -13.64 -7.12
CA LEU A 61 7.27 -14.17 -5.98
C LEU A 61 6.17 -15.17 -6.38
N GLU A 62 5.58 -15.02 -7.57
CA GLU A 62 4.55 -15.95 -8.07
C GLU A 62 5.12 -17.24 -8.69
N LYS A 63 6.45 -17.31 -8.87
CA LYS A 63 7.14 -18.39 -9.61
C LYS A 63 7.90 -19.36 -8.71
N PHE A 64 7.77 -19.24 -7.39
CA PHE A 64 8.45 -20.15 -6.45
C PHE A 64 7.94 -21.59 -6.64
N GLN A 65 8.83 -22.50 -7.03
CA GLN A 65 8.51 -23.91 -7.24
C GLN A 65 8.84 -24.76 -6.00
N THR A 66 8.41 -24.29 -4.82
CA THR A 66 8.68 -24.97 -3.55
C THR A 66 7.59 -24.67 -2.54
N SER A 67 7.22 -25.69 -1.75
CA SER A 67 6.29 -25.57 -0.64
C SER A 67 6.98 -25.66 0.72
N ASN A 68 8.33 -25.74 0.75
CA ASN A 68 9.07 -25.75 2.00
C ASN A 68 9.05 -24.33 2.61
N PRO A 69 8.46 -24.13 3.81
CA PRO A 69 8.31 -22.80 4.39
C PRO A 69 9.63 -22.05 4.56
N ALA A 70 10.71 -22.73 4.94
CA ALA A 70 12.02 -22.10 5.14
C ALA A 70 12.61 -21.59 3.81
N ILE A 71 12.42 -22.35 2.72
CA ILE A 71 12.87 -21.93 1.39
C ILE A 71 12.02 -20.76 0.88
N VAL A 72 10.70 -20.81 1.08
CA VAL A 72 9.80 -19.72 0.70
C VAL A 72 10.18 -18.43 1.44
N GLU A 73 10.39 -18.49 2.75
CA GLU A 73 10.82 -17.33 3.54
C GLU A 73 12.13 -16.74 3.03
N LEU A 74 13.14 -17.59 2.77
CA LEU A 74 14.41 -17.16 2.20
C LEU A 74 14.24 -16.44 0.86
N LEU A 75 13.41 -16.98 -0.04
CA LEU A 75 13.16 -16.39 -1.36
C LEU A 75 12.39 -15.07 -1.26
N VAL A 76 11.42 -14.95 -0.35
CA VAL A 76 10.71 -13.68 -0.07
C VAL A 76 11.69 -12.62 0.43
N VAL A 77 12.54 -12.97 1.41
CA VAL A 77 13.54 -12.05 1.94
C VAL A 77 14.53 -11.63 0.85
N ALA A 78 15.00 -12.57 0.02
CA ALA A 78 15.89 -12.27 -1.10
C ALA A 78 15.26 -11.30 -2.12
N ALA A 79 13.98 -11.49 -2.45
CA ALA A 79 13.25 -10.59 -3.34
C ALA A 79 13.11 -9.19 -2.75
N LEU A 80 12.78 -9.07 -1.47
CA LEU A 80 12.69 -7.78 -0.77
C LEU A 80 14.06 -7.07 -0.72
N LEU A 81 15.13 -7.79 -0.41
CA LEU A 81 16.49 -7.24 -0.42
C LEU A 81 16.88 -6.73 -1.81
N THR A 82 16.62 -7.52 -2.85
CA THR A 82 16.94 -7.16 -4.23
C THR A 82 16.17 -5.91 -4.65
N LEU A 83 14.87 -5.84 -4.32
CA LEU A 83 14.03 -4.67 -4.55
C LEU A 83 14.60 -3.40 -3.89
N THR A 84 14.99 -3.50 -2.61
CA THR A 84 15.57 -2.37 -1.87
C THR A 84 16.87 -1.89 -2.51
N VAL A 85 17.77 -2.82 -2.87
CA VAL A 85 19.04 -2.48 -3.53
C VAL A 85 18.79 -1.85 -4.90
N SER A 86 17.89 -2.40 -5.70
CA SER A 86 17.53 -1.84 -7.02
C SER A 86 17.03 -0.40 -6.91
N ARG A 87 16.12 -0.12 -5.96
CA ARG A 87 15.62 1.25 -5.73
C ARG A 87 16.72 2.19 -5.22
N ALA A 88 17.58 1.72 -4.33
CA ALA A 88 18.70 2.52 -3.84
C ALA A 88 19.66 2.90 -4.98
N LEU A 89 20.02 1.94 -5.84
CA LEU A 89 20.86 2.18 -7.01
C LEU A 89 20.21 3.16 -7.99
N LEU A 90 18.93 2.96 -8.32
CA LEU A 90 18.18 3.90 -9.17
C LEU A 90 18.20 5.32 -8.60
N GLY A 91 18.02 5.46 -7.29
CA GLY A 91 18.08 6.75 -6.61
C GLY A 91 19.47 7.42 -6.68
N VAL A 92 20.56 6.65 -6.73
CA VAL A 92 21.90 7.21 -6.97
C VAL A 92 22.04 7.70 -8.41
N PHE A 93 21.58 6.91 -9.39
CA PHE A 93 21.65 7.29 -10.81
C PHE A 93 20.81 8.52 -11.15
N GLN A 94 19.63 8.67 -10.55
CA GLN A 94 18.76 9.83 -10.79
C GLN A 94 19.29 11.13 -10.16
N ARG A 95 20.27 11.05 -9.26
CA ARG A 95 20.89 12.22 -8.60
C ARG A 95 22.20 12.67 -9.27
N MET A 96 22.74 11.88 -10.17
CA MET A 96 23.88 12.24 -11.03
C MET A 96 23.39 12.97 -12.27
#